data_AF-A0A0C3DYJ6-F1
#
_entry.id   AF-A0A0C3DYJ6-F1
#
_cell.length_a   1.000
_cell.length_b   1.000
_cell.length_c   1.000
_cell.angle_alpha   90.00
_cell.angle_beta   90.00
_cell.angle_gamma   90.00
#
_symmetry.space_group_name_H-M   'P 1'
#
loop_
_entity.id
_entity.type
_entity.pdbx_description
1 polymer ?
#
loop_
_entity_poly.entity_id
_entity_poly.type
_entity_poly.pdbx_seq_one_letter_code
_entity_poly.pdbx_strand_id
1 'polypeptide(L)'
;MQFLTLAVLAALSSQFTSVLSLPVSEFSELEQRDNPAPGAGTLASPRVLTIDCTSVAEVCNAQCAAILCFGAPSVMKYSAGKASCTAQRTAGGAGSSPFKAPLAKLVGGGTVTTPNPSWVSPEDTTNACAAEGGFGVLISPVDAARNSGSVQDGQYFTKSYTGTASAPYCAALMKKPADQSVCKASQGTTDPKDFMFRRTTQKQGNSILWQKVVYGKHTYSTDETKWGLP
;
A
#
# COMPACT_ATOMS: atom_id res chain seq x y z
N MET A 1 58.36 -9.50 -46.73
CA MET A 1 59.01 -9.72 -45.42
C MET A 1 58.58 -8.57 -44.54
N GLN A 2 57.99 -8.68 -43.36
CA GLN A 2 57.59 -9.78 -42.49
C GLN A 2 56.64 -9.14 -41.47
N PHE A 3 55.57 -9.85 -41.10
CA PHE A 3 54.56 -9.44 -40.12
C PHE A 3 55.16 -9.13 -38.74
N LEU A 4 54.57 -8.19 -37.97
CA LEU A 4 54.54 -8.33 -36.52
C LEU A 4 53.28 -7.64 -35.93
N THR A 5 52.35 -8.47 -35.49
CA THR A 5 51.11 -8.12 -34.79
C THR A 5 51.41 -8.14 -33.29
N LEU A 6 51.19 -7.05 -32.56
CA LEU A 6 51.24 -7.05 -31.09
C LEU A 6 49.83 -7.15 -30.53
N ALA A 7 49.53 -8.29 -29.91
CA ALA A 7 48.32 -8.52 -29.12
C ALA A 7 48.52 -7.97 -27.69
N VAL A 8 47.67 -7.04 -27.27
CA VAL A 8 47.59 -6.59 -25.87
C VAL A 8 46.57 -7.46 -25.15
N LEU A 9 47.04 -8.39 -24.32
CA LEU A 9 46.22 -9.16 -23.39
C LEU A 9 45.75 -8.25 -22.25
N ALA A 10 44.45 -7.96 -22.19
CA ALA A 10 43.82 -7.36 -21.02
C ALA A 10 43.52 -8.46 -19.98
N ALA A 11 44.30 -8.50 -18.90
CA ALA A 11 43.99 -9.32 -17.73
C ALA A 11 42.99 -8.57 -16.84
N LEU A 12 41.70 -8.86 -17.01
CA LEU A 12 40.64 -8.36 -16.13
C LEU A 12 40.59 -9.23 -14.86
N SER A 13 41.12 -8.72 -13.76
CA SER A 13 41.03 -9.36 -12.45
C SER A 13 39.63 -9.14 -11.84
N SER A 14 38.76 -10.13 -11.94
CA SER A 14 37.48 -10.17 -11.22
C SER A 14 37.72 -10.59 -9.76
N GLN A 15 37.80 -9.63 -8.85
CA GLN A 15 37.71 -9.92 -7.42
C GLN A 15 36.24 -10.00 -7.02
N PHE A 16 35.78 -11.23 -6.78
CA PHE A 16 34.50 -11.48 -6.10
C PHE A 16 34.69 -11.20 -4.61
N THR A 17 34.23 -10.05 -4.14
CA THR A 17 34.02 -9.82 -2.72
C THR A 17 32.76 -10.57 -2.28
N SER A 18 32.95 -11.70 -1.60
CA SER A 18 31.90 -12.40 -0.89
C SER A 18 31.33 -11.49 0.21
N VAL A 19 30.12 -10.97 -0.01
CA VAL A 19 29.35 -10.31 1.04
C VAL A 19 28.78 -11.42 1.93
N LEU A 20 29.31 -11.53 3.14
CA LEU A 20 28.69 -12.27 4.23
C LEU A 20 27.34 -11.60 4.54
N SER A 21 26.26 -12.17 4.01
CA SER A 21 24.91 -11.82 4.42
C SER A 21 24.73 -12.26 5.87
N LEU A 22 24.68 -11.30 6.78
CA LEU A 22 24.19 -11.55 8.13
C LEU A 22 22.77 -12.14 8.04
N PRO A 23 22.43 -13.17 8.83
CA PRO A 23 21.06 -13.61 8.95
C PRO A 23 20.25 -12.45 9.52
N VAL A 24 19.37 -11.89 8.69
CA VAL A 24 18.32 -10.99 9.16
C VAL A 24 17.46 -11.83 10.10
N SER A 25 17.57 -11.54 11.39
CA SER A 25 16.71 -12.07 12.44
C SER A 25 15.27 -12.02 11.95
N GLU A 26 14.69 -13.21 11.83
CA GLU A 26 13.29 -13.42 11.52
C GLU A 26 12.47 -12.63 12.54
N PHE A 27 11.57 -11.78 12.07
CA PHE A 27 10.49 -11.29 12.92
C PHE A 27 9.63 -12.51 13.24
N SER A 28 9.76 -12.98 14.47
CA SER A 28 9.03 -14.12 15.00
C SER A 28 7.54 -13.85 15.07
N GLU A 29 6.81 -14.91 14.77
CA GLU A 29 5.42 -15.21 15.16
C GLU A 29 4.33 -14.20 14.77
N LEU A 30 3.70 -14.56 13.65
CA LEU A 30 2.32 -14.23 13.32
C LEU A 30 1.40 -14.65 14.49
N GLU A 31 0.90 -13.67 15.26
CA GLU A 31 -0.26 -13.88 16.13
C GLU A 31 -1.41 -14.48 15.30
N GLN A 32 -1.91 -15.60 15.79
CA GLN A 32 -3.01 -16.38 15.22
C GLN A 32 -4.29 -15.55 15.22
N ARG A 33 -4.80 -15.22 14.04
CA ARG A 33 -6.20 -14.82 13.89
C ARG A 33 -7.03 -16.10 13.96
N ASP A 34 -7.82 -16.24 15.01
CA ASP A 34 -8.78 -17.32 15.09
C ASP A 34 -9.84 -17.18 13.97
N ASN A 35 -9.96 -18.27 13.21
CA ASN A 35 -10.93 -18.59 12.15
C ASN A 35 -10.68 -18.09 10.71
N PRO A 36 -9.93 -18.84 9.87
CA PRO A 36 -10.19 -18.84 8.44
C PRO A 36 -11.29 -19.86 8.08
N ALA A 37 -12.51 -19.42 7.76
CA ALA A 37 -13.44 -20.12 6.88
C ALA A 37 -14.64 -19.20 6.55
N PRO A 38 -15.16 -19.08 5.30
CA PRO A 38 -15.02 -19.92 4.11
C PRO A 38 -14.33 -19.21 2.93
N GLY A 39 -14.14 -19.94 1.83
CA GLY A 39 -13.52 -19.46 0.59
C GLY A 39 -12.49 -20.46 0.08
N ALA A 40 -12.58 -20.86 -1.19
CA ALA A 40 -11.58 -21.75 -1.80
C ALA A 40 -10.23 -21.04 -2.09
N GLY A 41 -10.13 -19.73 -1.84
CA GLY A 41 -8.99 -18.91 -2.26
C GLY A 41 -8.99 -18.64 -3.77
N THR A 42 -10.14 -18.83 -4.42
CA THR A 42 -10.35 -18.52 -5.84
C THR A 42 -11.01 -17.16 -5.98
N LEU A 43 -10.95 -16.53 -7.17
CA LEU A 43 -11.60 -15.23 -7.38
C LEU A 43 -13.12 -15.28 -7.11
N ALA A 44 -13.79 -16.40 -7.46
CA ALA A 44 -15.21 -16.62 -7.20
C ALA A 44 -15.53 -16.99 -5.74
N SER A 45 -14.53 -17.43 -4.97
CA SER A 45 -14.66 -17.85 -3.58
C SER A 45 -13.41 -17.43 -2.79
N PRO A 46 -13.20 -16.11 -2.60
CA PRO A 46 -11.99 -15.60 -1.95
C PRO A 46 -12.00 -15.99 -0.47
N ARG A 47 -10.81 -16.15 0.12
CA ARG A 47 -10.66 -16.27 1.58
C ARG A 47 -11.16 -15.00 2.26
N VAL A 48 -11.95 -15.12 3.31
CA VAL A 48 -12.38 -13.97 4.10
C VAL A 48 -11.40 -13.77 5.26
N LEU A 49 -10.75 -12.61 5.30
CA LEU A 49 -9.94 -12.16 6.42
C LEU A 49 -10.78 -11.26 7.33
N THR A 50 -11.09 -11.73 8.54
CA THR A 50 -11.75 -10.89 9.54
C THR A 50 -10.74 -9.95 10.19
N ILE A 51 -11.05 -8.65 10.21
CA ILE A 51 -10.26 -7.58 10.83
C ILE A 51 -11.11 -6.95 11.93
N ASP A 52 -10.61 -6.98 13.16
CA ASP A 52 -11.19 -6.21 14.26
C ASP A 52 -10.67 -4.78 14.25
N CYS A 53 -11.58 -3.82 14.14
CA CYS A 53 -11.27 -2.39 14.09
C CYS A 53 -11.27 -1.70 15.45
N THR A 54 -11.57 -2.41 16.54
CA THR A 54 -11.79 -1.81 17.87
C THR A 54 -10.60 -0.97 18.35
N SER A 55 -9.37 -1.41 18.09
CA SER A 55 -8.13 -0.72 18.52
C SER A 55 -7.36 -0.03 17.39
N VAL A 56 -7.83 -0.13 16.14
CA VAL A 56 -7.12 0.34 14.92
C VAL A 56 -8.10 0.97 13.92
N ALA A 57 -9.04 1.75 14.45
CA ALA A 57 -10.17 2.29 13.70
C ALA A 57 -9.72 3.19 12.53
N GLU A 58 -8.62 3.92 12.70
CA GLU A 58 -8.00 4.75 11.66
C GLU A 58 -7.45 3.93 10.49
N VAL A 59 -6.74 2.82 10.76
CA VAL A 59 -6.25 1.88 9.73
C VAL A 59 -7.42 1.27 8.98
N CYS A 60 -8.41 0.78 9.71
CA CYS A 60 -9.64 0.24 9.14
C CYS A 60 -10.34 1.26 8.24
N ASN A 61 -10.60 2.47 8.75
CA ASN A 61 -11.29 3.50 7.97
C ASN A 61 -10.52 3.89 6.72
N ALA A 62 -9.18 3.97 6.77
CA ALA A 62 -8.39 4.27 5.57
C ALA A 62 -8.62 3.22 4.47
N GLN A 63 -8.52 1.93 4.81
CA GLN A 63 -8.78 0.85 3.85
C GLN A 63 -10.23 0.87 3.34
N CYS A 64 -11.21 0.98 4.25
CA CYS A 64 -12.62 0.97 3.88
C CYS A 64 -13.02 2.21 3.06
N ALA A 65 -12.45 3.39 3.33
CA ALA A 65 -12.67 4.59 2.54
C ALA A 65 -12.06 4.46 1.14
N ALA A 66 -10.88 3.87 0.99
CA ALA A 66 -10.28 3.59 -0.31
C ALA A 66 -11.20 2.72 -1.17
N ILE A 67 -11.76 1.65 -0.61
CA ILE A 67 -12.70 0.76 -1.31
C ILE A 67 -14.01 1.49 -1.60
N LEU A 68 -14.66 2.03 -0.56
CA LEU A 68 -16.03 2.55 -0.64
C LEU A 68 -16.13 3.85 -1.44
N CYS A 69 -15.17 4.76 -1.28
CA CYS A 69 -15.24 6.11 -1.84
C CYS A 69 -14.40 6.30 -3.09
N PHE A 70 -13.31 5.53 -3.24
CA PHE A 70 -12.41 5.67 -4.38
C PHE A 70 -12.43 4.45 -5.31
N GLY A 71 -13.13 3.38 -4.95
CA GLY A 71 -13.25 2.18 -5.79
C GLY A 71 -11.98 1.33 -5.81
N ALA A 72 -11.18 1.36 -4.73
CA ALA A 72 -10.09 0.40 -4.56
C ALA A 72 -10.64 -1.05 -4.52
N PRO A 73 -9.87 -2.05 -4.96
CA PRO A 73 -10.32 -3.43 -5.02
C PRO A 73 -10.65 -3.98 -3.62
N SER A 74 -11.82 -4.61 -3.48
CA SER A 74 -12.24 -5.30 -2.26
C SER A 74 -11.84 -6.78 -2.23
N VAL A 75 -11.53 -7.36 -3.39
CA VAL A 75 -10.98 -8.70 -3.57
C VAL A 75 -9.58 -8.56 -4.15
N MET A 76 -8.61 -9.19 -3.51
CA MET A 76 -7.20 -9.06 -3.81
C MET A 76 -6.56 -10.45 -3.95
N LYS A 77 -5.52 -10.59 -4.75
CA LYS A 77 -4.75 -11.84 -4.86
C LYS A 77 -3.45 -11.73 -4.08
N TYR A 78 -3.26 -12.55 -3.06
CA TYR A 78 -1.99 -12.60 -2.36
C TYR A 78 -0.88 -13.10 -3.29
N SER A 79 0.25 -12.39 -3.29
CA SER A 79 1.42 -12.66 -4.10
C SER A 79 2.63 -12.63 -3.17
N ALA A 80 3.14 -13.80 -2.78
CA ALA A 80 4.07 -14.00 -1.66
C ALA A 80 5.56 -13.89 -2.04
N GLY A 81 5.89 -13.60 -3.30
CA GLY A 81 7.29 -13.47 -3.71
C GLY A 81 7.99 -12.40 -2.86
N LYS A 82 9.19 -12.66 -2.31
CA LYS A 82 10.00 -11.65 -1.57
C LYS A 82 10.25 -10.36 -2.38
N ALA A 83 10.13 -10.43 -3.70
CA ALA A 83 10.15 -9.28 -4.60
C ALA A 83 8.81 -8.52 -4.67
N SER A 84 7.66 -9.08 -4.28
CA SER A 84 6.35 -8.44 -4.40
C SER A 84 6.11 -7.42 -3.28
N CYS A 85 6.18 -7.79 -2.00
CA CYS A 85 5.74 -6.90 -0.92
C CYS A 85 6.61 -5.64 -0.81
N THR A 86 7.93 -5.81 -0.79
CA THR A 86 8.85 -4.68 -0.72
C THR A 86 8.82 -3.88 -2.01
N ALA A 87 8.86 -4.52 -3.19
CA ALA A 87 8.84 -3.75 -4.44
C ALA A 87 7.49 -3.03 -4.64
N GLN A 88 6.38 -3.58 -4.16
CA GLN A 88 5.11 -2.89 -4.19
C GLN A 88 5.05 -1.74 -3.19
N ARG A 89 5.56 -1.89 -1.96
CA ARG A 89 5.73 -0.73 -1.06
C ARG A 89 6.59 0.36 -1.71
N THR A 90 7.64 -0.02 -2.41
CA THR A 90 8.48 0.91 -3.17
C THR A 90 7.70 1.53 -4.34
N ALA A 91 6.98 0.73 -5.12
CA ALA A 91 6.22 1.16 -6.29
C ALA A 91 5.07 2.10 -5.89
N GLY A 92 4.29 1.75 -4.87
CA GLY A 92 3.22 2.57 -4.29
C GLY A 92 3.70 3.73 -3.42
N GLY A 93 4.99 3.76 -3.08
CA GLY A 93 5.62 4.84 -2.32
C GLY A 93 5.44 4.74 -0.80
N ALA A 94 4.75 3.73 -0.27
CA ALA A 94 4.71 3.46 1.17
C ALA A 94 6.13 3.29 1.76
N GLY A 95 7.06 2.71 0.99
CA GLY A 95 8.47 2.57 1.38
C GLY A 95 9.24 3.89 1.51
N SER A 96 8.74 5.00 0.96
CA SER A 96 9.44 6.30 1.03
C SER A 96 9.07 7.14 2.25
N SER A 97 8.26 6.60 3.18
CA SER A 97 7.85 7.28 4.42
C SER A 97 7.35 8.73 4.23
N PRO A 98 6.35 8.98 3.36
CA PRO A 98 5.99 10.34 2.96
C PRO A 98 5.46 11.23 4.09
N PHE A 99 4.97 10.62 5.17
CA PHE A 99 4.37 11.28 6.32
C PHE A 99 5.37 11.55 7.47
N LYS A 100 6.68 11.25 7.28
CA LYS A 100 7.74 11.62 8.22
C LYS A 100 8.41 12.92 7.79
N ALA A 101 8.88 13.71 8.75
CA ALA A 101 9.60 14.95 8.46
C ALA A 101 10.98 14.67 7.80
N PRO A 102 11.38 15.43 6.76
CA PRO A 102 10.58 16.43 6.06
C PRO A 102 9.46 15.80 5.23
N LEU A 103 8.24 16.32 5.37
CA LEU A 103 7.05 15.77 4.69
C LEU A 103 7.22 15.80 3.18
N ALA A 104 6.72 14.76 2.51
CA ALA A 104 6.85 14.65 1.06
C ALA A 104 6.07 15.76 0.35
N LYS A 105 6.61 16.21 -0.79
CA LYS A 105 6.04 17.32 -1.56
C LYS A 105 4.88 16.86 -2.45
N LEU A 106 3.89 17.74 -2.63
CA LEU A 106 2.79 17.51 -3.56
C LEU A 106 3.12 18.07 -4.95
N VAL A 107 2.52 17.47 -5.98
CA VAL A 107 2.38 18.09 -7.30
C VAL A 107 1.63 19.40 -7.16
N GLY A 108 2.15 20.48 -7.76
CA GLY A 108 1.60 21.83 -7.62
C GLY A 108 2.07 22.59 -6.38
N GLY A 109 2.93 21.99 -5.55
CA GLY A 109 3.51 22.64 -4.35
C GLY A 109 2.82 22.23 -3.05
N GLY A 110 3.41 22.63 -1.92
CA GLY A 110 3.02 22.17 -0.58
C GLY A 110 3.56 20.79 -0.22
N THR A 111 3.10 20.25 0.89
CA THR A 111 3.47 18.92 1.39
C THR A 111 2.25 18.08 1.69
N VAL A 112 2.43 16.76 1.75
CA VAL A 112 1.42 15.87 2.32
C VAL A 112 1.05 16.34 3.73
N THR A 113 -0.18 16.06 4.14
CA THR A 113 -0.70 16.45 5.45
C THR A 113 -1.06 15.21 6.25
N THR A 114 -0.89 15.26 7.56
CA THR A 114 -1.38 14.23 8.48
C THR A 114 -2.46 14.83 9.37
N PRO A 115 -3.55 14.10 9.67
CA PRO A 115 -4.59 14.57 10.58
C PRO A 115 -4.13 14.59 12.04
N ASN A 116 -3.11 13.79 12.35
CA ASN A 116 -2.47 13.70 13.65
C ASN A 116 -0.93 13.64 13.44
N PRO A 117 -0.12 14.43 14.16
CA PRO A 117 1.34 14.37 14.06
C PRO A 117 1.96 13.00 14.36
N SER A 118 1.30 12.12 15.13
CA SER A 118 1.79 10.75 15.36
C SER A 118 1.53 9.80 14.19
N TRP A 119 0.62 10.13 13.27
CA TRP A 119 0.22 9.28 12.15
C TRP A 119 1.21 9.38 11.00
N VAL A 120 2.40 8.83 11.22
CA VAL A 120 3.53 8.91 10.29
C VAL A 120 3.68 7.66 9.43
N SER A 121 2.86 6.64 9.67
CA SER A 121 2.92 5.38 8.95
C SER A 121 2.05 5.43 7.70
N PRO A 122 2.58 5.04 6.52
CA PRO A 122 1.78 4.93 5.32
C PRO A 122 1.02 3.61 5.28
N GLU A 123 -0.29 3.67 5.45
CA GLU A 123 -1.17 2.52 5.22
C GLU A 123 -1.32 2.27 3.72
N ASP A 124 -0.97 1.06 3.27
CA ASP A 124 -1.16 0.60 1.89
C ASP A 124 -2.55 -0.04 1.78
N THR A 125 -3.50 0.67 1.18
CA THR A 125 -4.92 0.31 1.25
C THR A 125 -5.28 -0.98 0.49
N THR A 126 -4.45 -1.42 -0.46
CA THR A 126 -4.61 -2.69 -1.18
C THR A 126 -3.71 -3.81 -0.68
N ASN A 127 -3.02 -3.60 0.46
CA ASN A 127 -1.96 -4.46 0.96
C ASN A 127 -0.76 -4.57 -0.01
N ALA A 128 0.41 -4.24 0.50
CA ALA A 128 1.66 -4.36 -0.26
C ALA A 128 1.94 -5.76 -0.84
N CYS A 129 1.37 -6.82 -0.27
CA CYS A 129 1.57 -8.19 -0.74
C CYS A 129 0.47 -8.69 -1.68
N ALA A 130 -0.46 -7.83 -2.11
CA ALA A 130 -1.49 -8.18 -3.07
C ALA A 130 -1.04 -7.91 -4.51
N ALA A 131 -1.49 -8.66 -5.51
CA ALA A 131 -1.19 -8.37 -6.92
C ALA A 131 -1.68 -6.98 -7.36
N GLU A 132 -2.71 -6.46 -6.70
CA GLU A 132 -3.34 -5.17 -6.94
C GLU A 132 -2.64 -3.99 -6.25
N GLY A 133 -1.63 -4.24 -5.40
CA GLY A 133 -0.84 -3.18 -4.80
C GLY A 133 0.24 -2.63 -5.73
N GLY A 134 1.11 -1.79 -5.17
CA GLY A 134 2.15 -1.12 -5.94
C GLY A 134 1.70 0.20 -6.54
N PHE A 135 2.05 0.47 -7.79
CA PHE A 135 1.81 1.78 -8.39
C PHE A 135 0.30 2.09 -8.50
N GLY A 136 -0.08 3.33 -8.21
CA GLY A 136 -1.49 3.75 -8.21
C GLY A 136 -2.26 3.43 -6.93
N VAL A 137 -1.65 2.71 -5.98
CA VAL A 137 -2.27 2.47 -4.67
C VAL A 137 -2.52 3.77 -3.92
N LEU A 138 -3.64 3.82 -3.20
CA LEU A 138 -3.92 4.88 -2.25
C LEU A 138 -3.23 4.58 -0.94
N ILE A 139 -2.54 5.58 -0.42
CA ILE A 139 -1.96 5.54 0.91
C ILE A 139 -2.59 6.61 1.81
N SER A 140 -2.69 6.30 3.09
CA SER A 140 -3.17 7.22 4.12
C SER A 140 -2.19 7.24 5.29
N PRO A 141 -2.00 8.39 5.97
CA PRO A 141 -1.32 8.42 7.25
C PRO A 141 -2.16 7.69 8.30
N VAL A 142 -1.54 6.81 9.08
CA VAL A 142 -2.15 6.09 10.21
C VAL A 142 -1.17 5.97 11.37
N ASP A 143 -1.68 5.63 12.56
CA ASP A 143 -0.85 5.21 13.68
C ASP A 143 -0.40 3.75 13.46
N ALA A 144 0.90 3.49 13.52
CA ALA A 144 1.42 2.16 13.20
C ALA A 144 1.14 1.18 14.34
N ALA A 145 0.10 0.37 14.21
CA ALA A 145 0.02 -0.89 14.94
C ALA A 145 -0.77 -1.94 14.14
N ARG A 146 -0.07 -3.05 13.85
CA ARG A 146 -0.60 -4.40 13.61
C ARG A 146 -1.50 -4.62 12.39
N ASN A 147 -1.03 -5.49 11.51
CA ASN A 147 -1.90 -6.42 10.77
C ASN A 147 -1.09 -7.67 10.38
N SER A 148 -1.25 -8.76 11.13
CA SER A 148 -0.83 -10.10 10.73
C SER A 148 -2.05 -10.87 10.21
N GLY A 149 -1.88 -11.61 9.12
CA GLY A 149 -2.86 -12.55 8.59
C GLY A 149 -2.17 -13.44 7.57
N SER A 150 -2.48 -14.73 7.56
CA SER A 150 -1.89 -15.67 6.60
C SER A 150 -2.86 -15.92 5.44
N VAL A 151 -2.44 -15.54 4.25
CA VAL A 151 -3.03 -15.98 2.98
C VAL A 151 -1.92 -16.71 2.23
N GLN A 152 -2.22 -17.83 1.59
CA GLN A 152 -1.21 -18.55 0.82
C GLN A 152 -0.96 -17.86 -0.52
N ASP A 153 0.25 -18.00 -1.05
CA ASP A 153 0.61 -17.45 -2.35
C ASP A 153 -0.40 -17.86 -3.43
N GLY A 154 -0.77 -16.90 -4.28
CA GLY A 154 -1.71 -17.09 -5.37
C GLY A 154 -3.20 -17.14 -4.97
N GLN A 155 -3.54 -17.14 -3.68
CA GLN A 155 -4.93 -17.15 -3.24
C GLN A 155 -5.56 -15.76 -3.26
N TYR A 156 -6.82 -15.72 -3.68
CA TYR A 156 -7.66 -14.54 -3.54
C TYR A 156 -8.20 -14.42 -2.12
N PHE A 157 -8.26 -13.20 -1.62
CA PHE A 157 -8.81 -12.86 -0.33
C PHE A 157 -9.64 -11.58 -0.39
N THR A 158 -10.56 -11.43 0.56
CA THR A 158 -11.27 -10.20 0.85
C THR A 158 -11.21 -9.93 2.35
N LYS A 159 -11.57 -8.73 2.76
CA LYS A 159 -11.57 -8.32 4.17
C LYS A 159 -12.99 -8.15 4.66
N SER A 160 -13.29 -8.72 5.81
CA SER A 160 -14.51 -8.46 6.57
C SER A 160 -14.12 -7.70 7.83
N TYR A 161 -14.90 -6.70 8.21
CA TYR A 161 -14.56 -5.81 9.32
C TYR A 161 -15.55 -5.98 10.47
N THR A 162 -15.02 -6.14 11.68
CA THR A 162 -15.78 -6.20 12.94
C THR A 162 -15.36 -5.07 13.87
N GLY A 163 -16.08 -4.83 14.97
CA GLY A 163 -15.74 -3.76 15.90
C GLY A 163 -15.84 -2.35 15.28
N THR A 164 -16.72 -2.15 14.29
CA THR A 164 -16.72 -0.97 13.42
C THR A 164 -17.39 0.27 14.03
N ALA A 165 -17.65 0.31 15.34
CA ALA A 165 -18.34 1.43 15.98
C ALA A 165 -17.59 2.76 15.82
N SER A 166 -16.26 2.72 15.88
CA SER A 166 -15.35 3.84 15.62
C SER A 166 -14.85 3.91 14.17
N ALA A 167 -15.31 2.99 13.31
CA ALA A 167 -14.89 2.88 11.92
C ALA A 167 -16.07 3.06 10.94
N PRO A 168 -16.62 4.28 10.77
CA PRO A 168 -17.83 4.53 10.00
C PRO A 168 -17.74 4.09 8.54
N TYR A 169 -16.57 4.19 7.90
CA TYR A 169 -16.41 3.71 6.52
C TYR A 169 -16.50 2.20 6.43
N CYS A 170 -15.97 1.47 7.41
CA CYS A 170 -16.10 0.01 7.45
C CYS A 170 -17.51 -0.42 7.79
N ALA A 171 -18.16 0.25 8.75
CA ALA A 171 -19.56 0.00 9.07
C ALA A 171 -20.45 0.19 7.82
N ALA A 172 -20.19 1.24 7.03
CA ALA A 172 -20.88 1.52 5.78
C ALA A 172 -20.57 0.51 4.67
N LEU A 173 -19.30 0.11 4.52
CA LEU A 173 -18.86 -0.90 3.56
C LEU A 173 -19.51 -2.27 3.83
N MET A 174 -19.72 -2.63 5.11
CA MET A 174 -20.30 -3.91 5.49
C MET A 174 -21.83 -3.99 5.36
N LYS A 175 -22.52 -2.88 5.08
CA LYS A 175 -23.96 -2.89 4.80
C LYS A 175 -24.27 -3.58 3.47
N LYS A 176 -25.51 -4.04 3.30
CA LYS A 176 -26.02 -4.66 2.06
C LYS A 176 -27.26 -3.91 1.56
N PRO A 177 -27.16 -3.07 0.51
CA PRO A 177 -25.93 -2.67 -0.19
C PRO A 177 -25.02 -1.79 0.68
N ALA A 178 -23.77 -1.63 0.27
CA ALA A 178 -22.83 -0.73 0.93
C ALA A 178 -23.36 0.72 0.87
N ASP A 179 -23.19 1.47 1.95
CA ASP A 179 -23.76 2.81 2.11
C ASP A 179 -22.78 3.89 1.68
N GLN A 180 -22.89 4.35 0.44
CA GLN A 180 -22.00 5.39 -0.10
C GLN A 180 -22.28 6.81 0.42
N SER A 181 -23.34 7.03 1.22
CA SER A 181 -23.66 8.36 1.71
C SER A 181 -22.54 8.92 2.60
N VAL A 182 -21.81 8.05 3.30
CA VAL A 182 -20.67 8.43 4.16
C VAL A 182 -19.54 9.11 3.39
N CYS A 183 -19.36 8.81 2.10
CA CYS A 183 -18.33 9.43 1.27
C CYS A 183 -18.64 10.89 0.92
N LYS A 184 -19.93 11.27 0.91
CA LYS A 184 -20.37 12.66 0.64
C LYS A 184 -20.39 13.51 1.91
N ALA A 185 -20.59 12.88 3.07
CA ALA A 185 -20.56 13.57 4.36
C ALA A 185 -19.12 13.93 4.76
N SER A 186 -18.97 15.05 5.47
CA SER A 186 -17.74 15.31 6.22
C SER A 186 -17.81 14.57 7.55
N GLN A 187 -16.79 13.76 7.85
CA GLN A 187 -16.60 13.13 9.16
C GLN A 187 -15.66 13.95 10.06
N GLY A 188 -15.45 15.24 9.75
CA GLY A 188 -14.60 16.14 10.53
C GLY A 188 -13.20 16.34 9.96
N THR A 189 -12.30 16.91 10.75
CA THR A 189 -10.94 17.30 10.31
C THR A 189 -9.97 16.14 10.17
N THR A 190 -10.34 14.95 10.66
CA THR A 190 -9.54 13.72 10.61
C THR A 190 -10.12 12.68 9.65
N ASP A 191 -11.05 13.10 8.79
CA ASP A 191 -11.77 12.21 7.89
C ASP A 191 -10.81 11.53 6.90
N PRO A 192 -10.68 10.18 6.93
CA PRO A 192 -9.71 9.47 6.10
C PRO A 192 -9.82 9.71 4.60
N LYS A 193 -11.01 10.02 4.06
CA LYS A 193 -11.15 10.34 2.62
C LYS A 193 -10.38 11.61 2.23
N ASP A 194 -10.13 12.50 3.18
CA ASP A 194 -9.47 13.78 2.98
C ASP A 194 -7.94 13.69 3.15
N PHE A 195 -7.42 12.51 3.51
CA PHE A 195 -6.00 12.19 3.69
C PHE A 195 -5.54 11.01 2.82
N MET A 196 -6.16 10.85 1.65
CA MET A 196 -5.71 9.88 0.65
C MET A 196 -4.68 10.52 -0.29
N PHE A 197 -3.55 9.83 -0.45
CA PHE A 197 -2.48 10.23 -1.34
C PHE A 197 -2.09 9.08 -2.24
N ARG A 198 -1.47 9.39 -3.36
CA ARG A 198 -0.80 8.40 -4.20
C ARG A 198 0.50 8.94 -4.73
N ARG A 199 1.43 8.02 -4.98
CA ARG A 199 2.69 8.32 -5.64
C ARG A 199 2.44 8.72 -7.10
N THR A 200 3.18 9.70 -7.59
CA THR A 200 3.20 10.05 -9.02
C THR A 200 4.51 9.59 -9.69
N THR A 201 4.59 9.73 -11.01
CA THR A 201 5.84 9.58 -11.77
C THR A 201 6.70 10.85 -11.73
N GLN A 202 6.14 12.00 -11.32
CA GLN A 202 6.85 13.27 -11.27
C GLN A 202 7.88 13.31 -10.13
N LYS A 203 8.98 14.03 -10.35
CA LYS A 203 10.05 14.23 -9.37
C LYS A 203 10.47 15.70 -9.30
N GLN A 204 10.88 16.12 -8.11
CA GLN A 204 11.62 17.37 -7.91
C GLN A 204 13.00 17.02 -7.34
N GLY A 205 14.04 17.11 -8.17
CA GLY A 205 15.34 16.51 -7.86
C GLY A 205 15.21 14.99 -7.72
N ASN A 206 15.72 14.44 -6.61
CA ASN A 206 15.62 13.01 -6.31
C ASN A 206 14.33 12.62 -5.57
N SER A 207 13.49 13.59 -5.19
CA SER A 207 12.27 13.35 -4.43
C SER A 207 11.08 13.13 -5.33
N ILE A 208 10.31 12.09 -5.05
CA ILE A 208 9.02 11.82 -5.73
C ILE A 208 7.99 12.85 -5.28
N LEU A 209 7.21 13.36 -6.23
CA LEU A 209 6.05 14.19 -5.93
C LEU A 209 4.81 13.32 -5.71
N TRP A 210 3.97 13.75 -4.79
CA TRP A 210 2.75 13.06 -4.37
C TRP A 210 1.52 13.79 -4.91
N GLN A 211 0.45 13.04 -5.12
CA GLN A 211 -0.85 13.63 -5.45
C GLN A 211 -1.80 13.41 -4.29
N LYS A 212 -2.46 14.48 -3.84
CA LYS A 212 -3.64 14.37 -2.98
C LYS A 212 -4.81 13.86 -3.80
N VAL A 213 -5.40 12.75 -3.39
CA VAL A 213 -6.58 12.15 -4.00
C VAL A 213 -7.81 12.83 -3.38
N VAL A 214 -8.80 13.13 -4.21
CA VAL A 214 -9.93 14.00 -3.85
C VAL A 214 -11.19 13.28 -4.28
N TYR A 215 -12.04 12.97 -3.31
CA TYR A 215 -13.30 12.28 -3.56
C TYR A 215 -14.17 13.06 -4.55
N GLY A 216 -14.87 12.34 -5.43
CA GLY A 216 -15.67 12.91 -6.52
C GLY A 216 -14.88 13.46 -7.70
N LYS A 217 -13.55 13.59 -7.60
CA LYS A 217 -12.66 13.99 -8.71
C LYS A 217 -11.75 12.86 -9.17
N HIS A 218 -11.28 12.05 -8.24
CA HIS A 218 -10.32 10.98 -8.49
C HIS A 218 -10.93 9.62 -8.11
N THR A 219 -10.54 8.58 -8.84
CA THR A 219 -10.81 7.18 -8.53
C THR A 219 -9.50 6.42 -8.34
N TYR A 220 -9.58 5.22 -7.79
CA TYR A 220 -8.49 4.25 -7.80
C TYR A 220 -8.26 3.74 -9.23
N SER A 221 -7.00 3.48 -9.56
CA SER A 221 -6.57 2.86 -10.82
C SER A 221 -5.06 2.56 -10.76
N THR A 222 -4.66 1.47 -11.40
CA THR A 222 -3.25 1.09 -11.54
C THR A 222 -2.64 1.57 -12.86
N ASP A 223 -3.44 2.21 -13.71
CA ASP A 223 -3.00 2.74 -15.01
C ASP A 223 -2.18 4.03 -14.82
N GLU A 224 -0.87 3.93 -15.02
CA GLU A 224 0.06 5.03 -14.80
C GLU A 224 -0.19 6.23 -15.71
N THR A 225 -0.77 6.00 -16.90
CA THR A 225 -1.05 7.05 -17.88
C THR A 225 -2.13 8.02 -17.40
N LYS A 226 -2.99 7.57 -16.48
CA LYS A 226 -4.05 8.41 -15.89
C LYS A 226 -3.53 9.33 -14.79
N TRP A 227 -2.32 9.10 -14.30
CA TRP A 227 -1.74 9.76 -13.13
C TRP A 227 -0.72 10.84 -13.45
N GLY A 228 -0.30 10.93 -14.71
CA GLY A 228 0.28 12.14 -15.27
C GLY A 228 -0.83 13.15 -15.55
N LEU A 229 -1.26 13.89 -14.54
CA LEU A 229 -1.93 15.16 -14.83
C LEU A 229 -0.89 16.11 -15.47
N PRO A 230 -1.32 16.92 -16.46
CA PRO A 230 -0.50 17.50 -17.54
C PRO A 230 0.86 18.07 -17.13
#